data_AF-A0A3C0EA73-F1
#
_entry.id   AF-A0A3C0EA73-F1
#
_cell.length_a   1.000
_cell.length_b   1.000
_cell.length_c   1.000
_cell.angle_alpha   90.00
_cell.angle_beta   90.00
_cell.angle_gamma   90.00
#
_symmetry.space_group_name_H-M   'P 1'
#
loop_
_entity.id
_entity.type
_entity.pdbx_description
1 polymer ?
#
loop_
_entity_poly.entity_id
_entity_poly.type
_entity_poly.pdbx_seq_one_letter_code
_entity_poly.pdbx_strand_id
1 'polypeptide(L)'
;MGFFTTFQQLCSTGRAIVVAQSAAFDSSLLNRLRQLCNSHISMTNESVRGRPVSGCNASKLNNVEKAKMNGFFFKVEAEIGVNVVPVSQVKI
;
A
#
# COMPACT_ATOMS: atom_id res chain seq x y z
N MET A 1 12.38 16.13 5.72
CA MET A 1 10.90 16.28 5.80
C MET A 1 10.34 17.35 4.86
N GLY A 2 11.01 18.50 4.66
CA GLY A 2 10.49 19.61 3.83
C GLY A 2 10.00 19.22 2.43
N PHE A 3 10.73 18.34 1.73
CA PHE A 3 10.28 17.79 0.45
C PHE A 3 8.92 17.08 0.52
N PHE A 4 8.71 16.25 1.55
CA PHE A 4 7.48 15.46 1.68
C PHE A 4 6.28 16.28 2.14
N THR A 5 6.52 17.36 2.89
CA THR A 5 5.45 18.28 3.31
C THR A 5 4.86 19.06 2.14
N THR A 6 5.61 19.27 1.06
CA THR A 6 5.09 19.89 -0.17
C THR A 6 3.95 19.07 -0.78
N PHE A 7 3.95 17.74 -0.64
CA PHE A 7 2.84 16.92 -1.15
C PHE A 7 1.52 17.18 -0.42
N GLN A 8 1.56 17.55 0.87
CA GLN A 8 0.34 17.93 1.59
C GLN A 8 -0.26 19.22 1.02
N GLN A 9 0.58 20.17 0.61
CA GLN A 9 0.14 21.38 -0.08
C GLN A 9 -0.44 21.05 -1.46
N LEU A 10 0.21 20.18 -2.23
CA LEU A 10 -0.34 19.74 -3.53
C LEU A 10 -1.69 19.02 -3.41
N CYS A 11 -1.92 18.32 -2.29
CA CYS A 11 -3.21 17.69 -2.00
C CYS A 11 -4.34 18.71 -1.74
N SER A 12 -4.06 19.99 -1.44
CA SER A 12 -5.13 20.99 -1.29
C SER A 12 -5.79 21.36 -2.62
N THR A 13 -5.09 21.18 -3.73
CA THR A 13 -5.58 21.48 -5.09
C THR A 13 -5.78 20.24 -5.96
N GLY A 14 -5.46 19.05 -5.46
CA GLY A 14 -5.49 17.83 -6.25
C GLY A 14 -5.05 16.59 -5.49
N ARG A 15 -4.29 15.71 -6.15
CA ARG A 15 -3.79 14.46 -5.57
C ARG A 15 -2.29 14.35 -5.80
N ALA A 16 -1.56 13.99 -4.76
CA ALA A 16 -0.15 13.62 -4.84
C ALA A 16 0.03 12.15 -4.47
N ILE A 17 0.75 11.41 -5.30
CA ILE A 17 1.07 9.99 -5.08
C ILE A 17 2.59 9.87 -5.09
N VAL A 18 3.14 9.25 -4.05
CA VAL A 18 4.58 8.97 -3.93
C VAL A 18 4.75 7.45 -3.91
N VAL A 19 5.53 6.93 -4.85
CA VAL A 19 5.90 5.52 -4.92
C VAL A 19 7.40 5.42 -4.66
N ALA A 20 7.78 4.58 -3.70
CA ALA A 20 9.17 4.41 -3.33
C ALA A 20 9.41 3.04 -2.70
N GLN A 21 10.65 2.58 -2.77
CA GLN A 21 11.08 1.38 -2.06
C GLN A 21 11.21 1.69 -0.57
N SER A 22 10.54 0.92 0.28
CA SER A 22 10.58 1.12 1.74
C SER A 22 12.00 1.10 2.30
N ALA A 23 12.88 0.25 1.75
CA ALA A 23 14.28 0.14 2.16
C ALA A 23 15.14 1.39 1.88
N ALA A 24 14.65 2.33 1.06
CA ALA A 24 15.34 3.60 0.83
C ALA A 24 15.15 4.61 1.99
N PHE A 25 14.34 4.26 2.99
CA PHE A 25 14.05 5.09 4.15
C PHE A 25 14.35 4.34 5.43
N ASP A 26 14.88 5.06 6.42
CA ASP A 26 14.96 4.52 7.78
C ASP A 26 13.56 4.40 8.40
N SER A 27 13.45 3.55 9.44
CA SER A 27 12.17 3.26 10.10
C SER A 27 11.53 4.48 10.76
N SER A 28 12.33 5.43 11.25
CA SER A 28 11.85 6.65 11.87
C SER A 28 11.20 7.58 10.83
N LEU A 29 11.82 7.70 9.66
CA LEU A 29 11.32 8.47 8.53
C LEU A 29 10.05 7.83 7.95
N LEU A 30 10.01 6.50 7.77
CA LEU A 30 8.81 5.79 7.33
C LEU A 30 7.61 6.04 8.26
N ASN A 31 7.84 6.01 9.58
CA ASN A 31 6.78 6.32 10.55
C ASN A 31 6.28 7.76 10.41
N ARG A 32 7.18 8.72 10.18
CA ARG A 32 6.78 10.12 9.96
C ARG A 32 6.03 10.30 8.63
N LEU A 33 6.47 9.65 7.56
CA LEU A 33 5.79 9.67 6.26
C LEU A 33 4.37 9.09 6.36
N ARG A 34 4.19 7.98 7.10
CA ARG A 34 2.88 7.42 7.42
C ARG A 34 1.95 8.40 8.12
N GLN A 35 2.47 9.30 8.95
CA GLN A 35 1.65 10.34 9.58
C GLN A 35 1.23 11.43 8.59
N LEU A 36 2.12 11.81 7.66
CA LEU A 36 1.83 12.87 6.68
C LEU A 36 0.82 12.47 5.60
N CYS A 37 0.82 11.21 5.17
CA CYS A 37 -0.07 10.74 4.11
C CYS A 37 -1.49 10.42 4.62
N ASN A 38 -2.49 10.62 3.77
CA ASN A 38 -3.87 10.18 4.04
C ASN A 38 -4.03 8.66 3.89
N SER A 39 -3.29 8.07 2.95
CA SER A 39 -3.30 6.64 2.66
C SER A 39 -1.88 6.11 2.59
N HIS A 40 -1.60 4.98 3.25
CA HIS A 40 -0.34 4.26 3.15
C HIS A 40 -0.60 2.82 2.71
N ILE A 41 -0.16 2.52 1.49
CA ILE A 41 -0.29 1.21 0.85
C ILE A 41 1.11 0.60 0.76
N SER A 42 1.25 -0.63 1.23
CA SER A 42 2.47 -1.42 1.09
C SER A 42 2.25 -2.56 0.11
N MET A 43 3.22 -2.77 -0.77
CA MET A 43 3.27 -3.94 -1.65
C MET A 43 4.32 -4.94 -1.13
N THR A 44 3.96 -6.21 -1.15
CA THR A 44 4.79 -7.34 -0.68
C THR A 44 4.85 -8.42 -1.75
N ASN A 45 5.94 -9.17 -1.78
CA ASN A 45 5.97 -10.45 -2.50
C ASN A 45 5.71 -11.54 -1.46
N GLU A 46 4.68 -12.32 -1.68
CA GLU A 46 4.24 -13.38 -0.77
C GLU A 46 4.14 -14.72 -1.52
N SER A 47 4.04 -15.81 -0.76
CA SER A 47 3.82 -17.15 -1.31
C SER A 47 2.54 -17.72 -0.74
N VAL A 48 1.54 -17.93 -1.60
CA VAL A 48 0.26 -18.54 -1.22
C VAL A 48 0.19 -19.91 -1.87
N ARG A 49 0.09 -20.96 -1.05
CA ARG A 49 0.09 -22.37 -1.49
C ARG A 49 1.29 -22.70 -2.40
N GLY A 50 2.46 -22.17 -2.07
CA GLY A 50 3.71 -22.39 -2.81
C GLY A 50 3.82 -21.61 -4.13
N ARG A 51 2.86 -20.74 -4.46
CA ARG A 51 2.93 -19.88 -5.65
C ARG A 51 3.26 -18.45 -5.26
N PRO A 52 4.24 -17.81 -5.91
CA PRO A 52 4.51 -16.40 -5.71
C PRO A 52 3.29 -15.56 -6.15
N VAL A 53 2.88 -14.64 -5.30
CA VAL A 53 1.82 -13.64 -5.53
C VAL A 53 2.29 -12.30 -4.97
N SER A 54 1.75 -11.21 -5.51
CA SER A 54 1.98 -9.88 -4.95
C SER A 54 0.85 -9.56 -3.98
N GLY A 55 1.19 -9.12 -2.78
CA GLY A 55 0.26 -8.58 -1.78
C GLY A 55 0.17 -7.06 -1.91
N CYS A 56 -1.03 -6.52 -1.80
CA CYS A 56 -1.28 -5.09 -1.66
C CYS A 56 -2.05 -4.87 -0.37
N ASN A 57 -1.49 -4.12 0.58
CA ASN A 57 -2.08 -3.89 1.89
C ASN A 57 -2.16 -2.41 2.23
N ALA A 58 -3.36 -1.93 2.53
CA ALA A 58 -3.62 -0.58 3.00
C ALA A 58 -3.48 -0.51 4.53
N SER A 59 -2.26 -0.23 4.98
CA SER A 59 -1.94 -0.09 6.41
C SER A 59 -2.47 1.20 7.07
N LYS A 60 -2.78 2.22 6.28
CA LYS A 60 -3.47 3.45 6.72
C LYS A 60 -4.44 3.89 5.64
N LEU A 61 -5.68 4.17 6.05
CA LEU A 61 -6.71 4.82 5.25
C LEU A 61 -7.42 5.81 6.17
N ASN A 62 -7.31 7.10 5.90
CA ASN A 62 -8.08 8.11 6.61
C ASN A 62 -9.50 8.19 6.04
N ASN A 63 -10.49 8.47 6.89
CA ASN A 63 -11.90 8.69 6.53
C ASN A 63 -12.59 7.49 5.85
N VAL A 64 -12.14 6.27 6.13
CA VAL A 64 -12.76 5.02 5.67
C VAL A 64 -12.92 4.09 6.86
N GLU A 65 -14.07 3.45 7.00
CA GLU A 65 -14.23 2.36 7.97
C GLU A 65 -13.28 1.22 7.60
N LYS A 66 -12.38 0.85 8.52
CA LYS A 66 -11.48 -0.29 8.31
C LYS A 66 -12.32 -1.56 8.14
N ALA A 67 -12.41 -2.07 6.92
CA ALA A 67 -13.01 -3.38 6.67
C ALA A 67 -12.16 -4.49 7.30
N LYS A 68 -12.76 -5.68 7.52
CA LYS A 68 -12.05 -6.85 8.09
C LYS A 68 -10.81 -7.28 7.28
N MET A 69 -10.72 -6.86 6.01
CA MET A 69 -9.62 -7.16 5.11
C MET A 69 -9.19 -5.87 4.39
N ASN A 70 -8.04 -5.32 4.78
CA ASN A 70 -7.51 -4.05 4.25
C ASN A 70 -6.53 -4.26 3.07
N GLY A 71 -6.52 -5.44 2.46
CA GLY A 71 -5.59 -5.78 1.39
C GLY A 71 -6.07 -6.95 0.54
N PHE A 72 -5.40 -7.17 -0.60
CA PHE A 72 -5.68 -8.26 -1.52
C PHE A 72 -4.39 -8.81 -2.13
N PHE A 73 -4.47 -10.04 -2.62
CA PHE A 73 -3.41 -10.65 -3.42
C PHE A 73 -3.71 -10.50 -4.89
N PHE A 74 -2.69 -10.33 -5.71
CA PHE A 74 -2.83 -10.23 -7.13
C PHE A 74 -1.62 -10.79 -7.87
N LYS A 75 -1.81 -10.97 -9.18
CA LYS A 75 -0.76 -11.21 -10.15
C LYS A 75 -0.90 -10.21 -11.29
N VAL A 76 0.22 -9.93 -11.96
CA VAL A 76 0.20 -9.17 -13.21
C VAL A 76 0.26 -10.18 -14.35
N GLU A 77 -0.79 -10.21 -15.18
CA GLU A 77 -0.90 -11.11 -16.33
C GLU A 77 -0.87 -10.29 -17.61
N ALA A 78 -0.16 -10.79 -18.62
CA ALA A 78 -0.14 -10.16 -19.95
C ALA A 78 -1.57 -10.07 -20.49
N GLU A 79 -1.88 -8.98 -21.20
CA GLU A 79 -3.22 -8.69 -21.77
C GLU A 79 -4.37 -8.47 -20.76
N ILE A 80 -4.18 -8.74 -19.47
CA ILE A 80 -5.21 -8.56 -18.42
C ILE A 80 -4.83 -7.44 -17.45
N GLY A 81 -3.54 -7.32 -17.10
CA GLY A 81 -3.07 -6.41 -16.07
C GLY A 81 -3.20 -7.03 -14.68
N VAL A 82 -3.82 -6.31 -13.73
CA VAL A 82 -3.94 -6.76 -12.33
C VAL A 82 -5.06 -7.80 -12.20
N ASN A 83 -4.69 -9.06 -12.05
CA ASN A 83 -5.61 -10.16 -11.75
C ASN A 83 -5.64 -10.43 -10.25
N VAL A 84 -6.77 -10.14 -9.59
CA VAL A 84 -6.94 -10.34 -8.14
C VAL A 84 -7.08 -11.84 -7.84
N VAL A 85 -6.22 -12.34 -6.96
CA VAL A 85 -6.22 -13.74 -6.51
C VAL A 85 -7.10 -13.86 -5.27
N PRO A 86 -8.23 -14.58 -5.33
CA PRO A 86 -9.06 -14.81 -4.16
C PRO A 86 -8.33 -15.75 -3.20
N VAL A 87 -7.90 -15.23 -2.06
CA VAL A 87 -7.30 -16.02 -0.99
C VAL A 87 -8.24 -16.01 0.21
N SER A 88 -8.79 -17.18 0.54
CA SER A 88 -9.49 -17.35 1.82
C SER A 88 -8.45 -17.45 2.93
N GLN A 89 -8.31 -16.40 3.74
CA GLN A 89 -7.66 -16.52 5.04
C GLN A 89 -8.64 -17.25 5.96
N VAL A 90 -8.48 -18.56 6.10
CA VAL A 90 -9.13 -19.31 7.18
C VAL A 90 -8.52 -18.80 8.48
N LYS A 91 -9.30 -18.06 9.26
CA LYS A 91 -8.94 -17.81 10.66
C LYS A 91 -9.02 -19.15 11.38
N ILE A 92 -7.88 -19.65 11.83
CA ILE A 92 -7.81 -20.69 12.87
C ILE A 92 -7.89 -19.96 14.21
#